data_AF-A0AB73BZ16-F1
#
_entry.id   AF-A0AB73BZ16-F1
#
_cell.length_a   1.000
_cell.length_b   1.000
_cell.length_c   1.000
_cell.angle_alpha   90.00
_cell.angle_beta   90.00
_cell.angle_gamma   90.00
#
_symmetry.space_group_name_H-M   'P 1'
#
loop_
_entity.id
_entity.type
_entity.pdbx_description
1 polymer ?
#
loop_
_entity_poly.entity_id
_entity_poly.type
_entity_poly.pdbx_seq_one_letter_code
_entity_poly.pdbx_strand_id
1 'polypeptide(L)'
;MKRSRKLDISLIVLFIIEIFIIKYFYSQESLLHFQSLFWLCHESVVLGFLLINYFFFSEDIAYYDIFMILFPGLGVLLLLLECFFDRFISEKTLKDPLFLDFEPKKKETKKEEFTYEDFDVMSSDDLLASDNIKQKKKFLFSFQTEDIAYKVKILQKALLDDDIDVIHYAATELNKIETKIQQDIDFEEKKGKDGVKIYEAYKKYIDSGLLFGAILDFYLERAISILKTLKKEINIDVEFELSVLLKKKERES
;
A
#
# COMPACT_ATOMS: atom_id res chain seq x y z
N MET A 1 1.09 7.93 -13.27
CA MET A 1 1.16 7.88 -14.75
C MET A 1 0.13 8.84 -15.31
N LYS A 2 0.51 9.95 -15.95
CA LYS A 2 -0.42 10.98 -16.45
C LYS A 2 -1.23 10.48 -17.65
N ARG A 3 -2.21 9.62 -17.37
CA ARG A 3 -3.13 9.02 -18.34
C ARG A 3 -3.93 10.12 -19.04
N SER A 4 -3.90 10.14 -20.37
CA SER A 4 -4.58 11.21 -21.11
C SER A 4 -6.10 11.05 -21.01
N ARG A 5 -6.83 12.15 -20.77
CA ARG A 5 -8.31 12.15 -20.79
C ARG A 5 -8.89 11.60 -22.10
N LYS A 6 -8.11 11.63 -23.18
CA LYS A 6 -8.48 11.11 -24.49
C LYS A 6 -8.56 9.59 -24.50
N LEU A 7 -7.68 8.89 -23.78
CA LEU A 7 -7.76 7.45 -23.63
C LEU A 7 -8.98 7.02 -22.83
N ASP A 8 -9.31 7.72 -21.75
CA ASP A 8 -10.49 7.38 -20.95
C ASP A 8 -11.78 7.51 -21.77
N ILE A 9 -11.87 8.54 -22.63
CA ILE A 9 -12.99 8.69 -23.56
C ILE A 9 -12.99 7.55 -24.58
N SER A 10 -11.83 7.22 -25.15
CA SER A 10 -11.70 6.11 -26.10
C SER A 10 -12.09 4.77 -25.48
N LEU A 11 -11.81 4.58 -24.18
CA LEU A 11 -12.15 3.37 -23.46
C LEU A 11 -13.65 3.23 -23.21
N ILE A 12 -14.30 4.32 -22.84
CA ILE A 12 -15.76 4.37 -22.66
C ILE A 12 -16.45 4.08 -24.00
N VAL A 13 -15.93 4.63 -25.10
CA VAL A 13 -16.43 4.34 -26.44
C VAL A 13 -16.26 2.86 -26.79
N LEU A 14 -15.08 2.27 -26.51
CA LEU A 14 -14.84 0.83 -26.70
C LEU A 14 -15.84 -0.01 -25.90
N PHE A 15 -16.06 0.33 -24.63
CA PHE A 15 -17.00 -0.39 -23.77
C PHE A 15 -18.44 -0.33 -24.30
N ILE A 16 -18.86 0.82 -24.82
CA ILE A 16 -20.18 0.96 -25.46
C ILE A 16 -20.26 0.06 -26.70
N ILE A 17 -19.23 0.07 -27.55
CA ILE A 17 -19.18 -0.78 -28.75
C ILE A 17 -19.24 -2.27 -28.37
N GLU A 18 -18.53 -2.69 -27.33
CA GLU A 18 -18.58 -4.06 -26.79
C GLU A 18 -19.99 -4.44 -26.33
N ILE A 19 -20.70 -3.55 -25.62
CA ILE A 19 -22.10 -3.78 -25.24
C ILE A 19 -22.98 -3.95 -26.48
N PHE A 20 -22.75 -3.17 -27.55
CA PHE A 20 -23.47 -3.35 -28.81
C PHE A 20 -23.15 -4.69 -29.48
N ILE A 21 -21.88 -5.09 -29.53
CA ILE A 21 -21.46 -6.38 -30.10
C ILE A 21 -22.13 -7.54 -29.34
N ILE A 22 -22.08 -7.50 -28.00
CA ILE A 22 -22.76 -8.47 -27.15
C ILE A 22 -24.26 -8.44 -27.44
N LYS A 23 -24.92 -7.28 -27.45
CA LYS A 23 -26.37 -7.22 -27.66
C LYS A 23 -26.84 -7.78 -29.01
N TYR A 24 -26.08 -7.57 -30.09
CA TYR A 24 -26.52 -7.89 -31.45
C TYR A 24 -25.99 -9.22 -31.99
N PHE A 25 -24.82 -9.68 -31.53
CA PHE A 25 -24.15 -10.86 -32.08
C PHE A 25 -24.01 -12.01 -31.07
N TYR A 26 -24.35 -11.79 -29.79
CA TYR A 26 -24.32 -12.84 -28.77
C TYR A 26 -25.43 -13.87 -28.96
N SER A 27 -25.03 -15.14 -29.00
CA SER A 27 -25.87 -16.31 -28.80
C SER A 27 -25.11 -17.30 -27.92
N GLN A 28 -25.81 -18.19 -27.22
CA GLN A 28 -25.15 -19.18 -26.35
C GLN A 28 -24.12 -20.04 -27.11
N GLU A 29 -24.38 -20.33 -28.38
CA GLU A 29 -23.46 -21.07 -29.24
C GLU A 29 -22.31 -20.19 -29.76
N SER A 30 -22.53 -18.89 -30.01
CA SER A 30 -21.49 -18.02 -30.58
C SER A 30 -20.34 -17.73 -29.62
N LEU A 31 -20.59 -17.78 -28.30
CA LEU A 31 -19.54 -17.58 -27.29
C LEU A 31 -18.50 -18.71 -27.27
N LEU A 32 -18.90 -19.95 -27.56
CA LEU A 32 -18.01 -21.12 -27.52
C LEU A 32 -17.27 -21.36 -28.85
N HIS A 33 -17.65 -20.66 -29.91
CA HIS A 33 -17.06 -20.79 -31.23
C HIS A 33 -16.29 -19.52 -31.62
N PHE A 34 -14.96 -19.55 -31.50
CA PHE A 34 -14.06 -18.44 -31.85
C PHE A 34 -14.16 -17.96 -33.32
N GLN A 35 -14.73 -18.76 -34.20
CA GLN A 35 -14.97 -18.40 -35.61
C GLN A 35 -16.30 -17.66 -35.82
N SER A 36 -17.08 -17.46 -34.76
CA SER A 36 -18.38 -16.80 -34.86
C SER A 36 -18.22 -15.31 -35.20
N LEU A 37 -19.26 -14.74 -35.81
CA LEU A 37 -19.30 -13.29 -36.09
C LEU A 37 -19.14 -12.45 -34.84
N PHE A 38 -19.56 -12.97 -33.67
CA PHE A 38 -19.35 -12.32 -32.38
C PHE A 38 -17.86 -12.16 -32.05
N TRP A 39 -17.10 -13.25 -32.11
CA TRP A 39 -15.66 -13.22 -31.83
C TRP A 39 -14.87 -12.42 -32.86
N LEU A 40 -15.21 -12.55 -34.14
CA LEU A 40 -14.57 -11.76 -35.20
C LEU A 40 -14.78 -10.25 -35.03
N CYS A 41 -15.99 -9.83 -34.67
CA CYS A 41 -16.29 -8.42 -34.39
C CYS A 41 -15.56 -7.93 -33.15
N HIS A 42 -15.55 -8.70 -32.07
CA HIS A 42 -14.85 -8.38 -30.83
C HIS A 42 -13.33 -8.24 -31.06
N GLU A 43 -12.71 -9.27 -31.64
CA GLU A 43 -11.26 -9.30 -31.89
C GLU A 43 -10.84 -8.15 -32.83
N SER A 44 -11.62 -7.88 -33.89
CA SER A 44 -11.34 -6.77 -34.80
C SER A 44 -11.41 -5.41 -34.11
N VAL A 45 -12.36 -5.21 -33.19
CA VAL A 45 -12.54 -3.93 -32.49
C VAL A 45 -11.47 -3.74 -31.42
N VAL A 46 -11.13 -4.79 -30.66
CA VAL A 46 -10.05 -4.75 -29.66
C VAL A 46 -8.69 -4.55 -30.32
N LEU A 47 -8.37 -5.28 -31.38
CA LEU A 47 -7.11 -5.09 -32.10
C LEU A 47 -7.01 -3.68 -32.72
N GLY A 48 -8.11 -3.17 -33.29
CA GLY A 48 -8.18 -1.80 -33.79
C GLY A 48 -7.90 -0.77 -32.68
N PHE A 49 -8.49 -0.97 -31.50
CA PHE A 49 -8.25 -0.13 -30.34
C PHE A 49 -6.79 -0.20 -29.87
N LEU A 50 -6.19 -1.40 -29.78
CA LEU A 50 -4.79 -1.58 -29.40
C LEU A 50 -3.83 -0.90 -30.38
N LEU A 51 -4.08 -1.03 -31.69
CA LEU A 51 -3.28 -0.37 -32.72
C LEU A 51 -3.38 1.16 -32.65
N ILE A 52 -4.60 1.69 -32.44
CA ILE A 52 -4.81 3.12 -32.24
C ILE A 52 -4.09 3.58 -30.96
N ASN A 53 -4.13 2.80 -29.89
CA ASN A 53 -3.45 3.12 -28.65
C ASN A 53 -1.93 3.19 -28.84
N TYR A 54 -1.36 2.16 -29.44
CA TYR A 54 0.06 2.08 -29.74
C TYR A 54 0.55 3.26 -30.60
N PHE A 55 -0.22 3.64 -31.63
CA PHE A 55 0.22 4.66 -32.58
C PHE A 55 -0.09 6.12 -32.17
N PHE A 56 -1.25 6.38 -31.57
CA PHE A 56 -1.70 7.75 -31.26
C PHE A 56 -1.44 8.18 -29.82
N PHE A 57 -1.47 7.25 -28.87
CA PHE A 57 -1.42 7.58 -27.45
C PHE A 57 -0.07 7.21 -26.83
N SER A 58 0.59 6.15 -27.32
CA SER A 58 1.89 5.67 -26.81
C SER A 58 1.90 5.48 -25.29
N GLU A 59 0.74 5.14 -24.71
CA GLU A 59 0.58 4.83 -23.30
C GLU A 59 0.49 3.30 -23.16
N ASP A 60 1.30 2.72 -22.27
CA ASP A 60 1.26 1.28 -22.01
C ASP A 60 -0.04 0.95 -21.25
N ILE A 61 -0.90 0.14 -21.86
CA ILE A 61 -2.13 -0.38 -21.24
C ILE A 61 -1.81 -1.57 -20.32
N ALA A 62 -0.70 -1.49 -19.56
CA ALA A 62 -0.22 -2.51 -18.64
C ALA A 62 -0.43 -3.97 -19.15
N TYR A 63 -0.79 -4.92 -18.28
CA TYR A 63 -1.00 -6.32 -18.66
C TYR A 63 -2.42 -6.64 -19.16
N TYR A 64 -3.25 -5.63 -19.44
CA TYR A 64 -4.68 -5.83 -19.71
C TYR A 64 -4.99 -6.16 -21.17
N ASP A 65 -4.02 -6.03 -22.07
CA ASP A 65 -4.16 -6.39 -23.50
C ASP A 65 -4.64 -7.84 -23.67
N ILE A 66 -4.07 -8.76 -22.89
CA ILE A 66 -4.43 -10.19 -22.91
C ILE A 66 -5.86 -10.40 -22.43
N PHE A 67 -6.27 -9.69 -21.37
CA PHE A 67 -7.62 -9.81 -20.83
C PHE A 67 -8.68 -9.21 -21.75
N MET A 68 -8.36 -8.12 -22.44
CA MET A 68 -9.26 -7.50 -23.41
C MET A 68 -9.51 -8.38 -24.62
N ILE A 69 -8.50 -9.15 -25.08
CA ILE A 69 -8.63 -10.07 -26.22
C ILE A 69 -9.42 -11.34 -25.82
N LEU A 70 -9.22 -11.84 -24.60
CA LEU A 70 -9.78 -13.13 -24.18
C LEU A 70 -11.19 -13.03 -23.59
N PHE A 71 -11.60 -11.86 -23.09
CA PHE A 71 -12.86 -11.72 -22.37
C PHE A 71 -13.69 -10.55 -22.91
N PRO A 72 -14.60 -10.82 -23.88
CA PRO A 72 -15.53 -9.83 -24.40
C PRO A 72 -16.32 -9.13 -23.30
N GLY A 73 -16.36 -7.80 -23.33
CA GLY A 73 -16.95 -6.95 -22.29
C GLY A 73 -16.24 -6.95 -20.92
N LEU A 74 -15.94 -8.11 -20.34
CA LEU A 74 -15.31 -8.23 -19.01
C LEU A 74 -13.89 -7.66 -18.97
N GLY A 75 -13.08 -7.86 -20.01
CA GLY A 75 -11.72 -7.31 -20.08
C GLY A 75 -11.72 -5.77 -20.07
N VAL A 76 -12.65 -5.16 -20.82
CA VAL A 76 -12.81 -3.70 -20.87
C VAL A 76 -13.41 -3.15 -19.56
N LEU A 77 -14.32 -3.92 -18.92
CA LEU A 77 -14.89 -3.57 -17.62
C LEU A 77 -13.83 -3.51 -16.51
N LEU A 78 -12.92 -4.47 -16.47
CA LEU A 78 -11.83 -4.50 -15.48
C LEU A 78 -10.95 -3.25 -15.60
N LEU A 79 -10.62 -2.85 -16.83
CA LEU A 79 -9.82 -1.65 -17.06
C LEU A 79 -10.59 -0.35 -16.73
N LEU A 80 -11.91 -0.31 -16.95
CA LEU A 80 -12.76 0.79 -16.50
C LEU A 80 -12.80 0.90 -14.97
N LEU A 81 -12.87 -0.24 -14.27
CA LEU A 81 -12.84 -0.27 -12.82
C LEU A 81 -11.52 0.23 -12.29
N GLU A 82 -10.40 -0.18 -12.88
CA GLU A 82 -9.07 0.36 -12.54
C GLU A 82 -9.03 1.89 -12.73
N CYS A 83 -9.51 2.42 -13.87
CA CYS A 83 -9.65 3.87 -14.07
C CYS A 83 -10.47 4.55 -12.97
N PHE A 84 -11.57 3.91 -12.56
CA PHE A 84 -12.45 4.43 -11.53
C PHE A 84 -11.78 4.42 -10.15
N PHE A 85 -11.10 3.33 -9.80
CA PHE A 85 -10.35 3.21 -8.55
C PHE A 85 -9.19 4.20 -8.51
N ASP A 86 -8.43 4.36 -9.59
CA ASP A 86 -7.34 5.34 -9.67
C ASP A 86 -7.85 6.76 -9.43
N ARG A 87 -8.97 7.15 -10.06
CA ARG A 87 -9.58 8.47 -9.82
C ARG A 87 -10.16 8.62 -8.42
N PHE A 88 -10.81 7.58 -7.91
CA PHE A 88 -11.40 7.58 -6.56
C PHE A 88 -10.33 7.66 -5.47
N ILE A 89 -9.22 6.96 -5.65
CA ILE A 89 -8.03 7.05 -4.80
C ILE A 89 -7.40 8.42 -4.97
N SER A 90 -7.23 8.91 -6.22
CA SER A 90 -6.62 10.22 -6.50
C SER A 90 -7.40 11.41 -5.92
N GLU A 91 -8.74 11.34 -5.86
CA GLU A 91 -9.57 12.37 -5.20
C GLU A 91 -9.45 12.34 -3.68
N LYS A 92 -9.19 11.17 -3.08
CA LYS A 92 -8.89 11.03 -1.64
C LYS A 92 -7.46 11.46 -1.30
N THR A 93 -6.49 11.18 -2.16
CA THR A 93 -5.08 11.54 -1.96
C THR A 93 -4.78 13.01 -2.25
N LEU A 94 -5.64 13.76 -2.97
CA LEU A 94 -5.52 15.24 -3.02
C LEU A 94 -5.89 15.93 -1.69
N LYS A 95 -6.39 15.18 -0.69
CA LYS A 95 -6.64 15.66 0.68
C LYS A 95 -5.67 15.09 1.71
N ASP A 96 -4.71 14.26 1.30
CA ASP A 96 -3.80 13.57 2.20
C ASP A 96 -2.41 13.45 1.54
N PRO A 97 -1.37 14.14 2.03
CA PRO A 97 -0.06 14.28 1.35
C PRO A 97 0.78 12.99 1.26
N LEU A 98 0.20 11.81 1.51
CA LEU A 98 0.91 10.56 1.78
C LEU A 98 1.16 9.66 0.54
N PHE A 99 0.71 10.03 -0.67
CA PHE A 99 0.67 9.07 -1.79
C PHE A 99 1.23 9.58 -3.14
N LEU A 100 2.18 10.52 -3.14
CA LEU A 100 2.63 11.18 -4.37
C LEU A 100 3.78 10.50 -5.14
N ASP A 101 4.15 9.25 -4.84
CA ASP A 101 5.37 8.62 -5.39
C ASP A 101 5.15 7.36 -6.24
N PHE A 102 4.22 7.38 -7.20
CA PHE A 102 4.13 6.31 -8.22
C PHE A 102 4.13 6.86 -9.65
N GLU A 103 5.30 7.35 -10.09
CA GLU A 103 5.72 7.33 -11.50
C GLU A 103 7.22 7.01 -11.62
N PRO A 104 7.61 5.94 -12.32
CA PRO A 104 9.02 5.67 -12.58
C PRO A 104 9.49 6.54 -13.76
N LYS A 105 10.20 7.64 -13.47
CA LYS A 105 10.99 8.34 -14.49
C LYS A 105 12.39 7.74 -14.57
N LYS A 106 12.65 6.99 -15.64
CA LYS A 106 14.02 6.74 -16.13
C LYS A 106 14.71 8.08 -16.38
N LYS A 107 15.74 8.44 -15.59
CA LYS A 107 16.83 9.32 -16.03
C LYS A 107 18.16 8.97 -15.36
N GLU A 108 19.05 8.52 -16.24
CA GLU A 108 20.49 8.79 -16.34
C GLU A 108 21.24 9.26 -15.10
N THR A 109 22.21 8.42 -14.72
CA THR A 109 23.34 8.67 -13.83
C THR A 109 24.13 9.92 -14.22
N LYS A 110 24.02 10.97 -13.41
CA LYS A 110 25.13 11.88 -13.12
C LYS A 110 25.23 12.10 -11.61
N LYS A 111 26.46 11.96 -11.12
CA LYS A 111 26.85 12.18 -9.72
C LYS A 111 26.80 13.67 -9.42
N GLU A 112 25.74 14.11 -8.76
CA GLU A 112 25.69 15.41 -8.10
C GLU A 112 25.37 15.23 -6.61
N GLU A 113 25.90 16.15 -5.81
CA GLU A 113 25.83 16.12 -4.35
C GLU A 113 24.54 16.82 -3.93
N PHE A 114 23.52 16.03 -3.58
CA PHE A 114 22.14 16.50 -3.40
C PHE A 114 21.83 17.01 -1.97
N THR A 115 20.97 18.03 -1.91
CA THR A 115 20.62 18.81 -0.70
C THR A 115 19.36 18.23 -0.04
N TYR A 116 18.98 18.72 1.16
CA TYR A 116 17.86 18.20 1.96
C TYR A 116 16.52 18.18 1.20
N GLU A 117 16.32 19.10 0.25
CA GLU A 117 15.12 19.22 -0.59
C GLU A 117 15.01 18.10 -1.64
N ASP A 118 16.11 17.46 -2.02
CA ASP A 118 16.11 16.35 -2.99
C ASP A 118 15.67 15.02 -2.35
N PHE A 119 15.70 14.92 -1.01
CA PHE A 119 15.14 13.78 -0.28
C PHE A 119 13.61 13.78 -0.28
N ASP A 120 12.98 14.95 -0.50
CA ASP A 120 11.52 15.13 -0.50
C ASP A 120 10.85 14.58 -1.77
N VAL A 121 11.64 14.20 -2.78
CA VAL A 121 11.18 13.67 -4.07
C VAL A 121 11.45 12.15 -4.21
N MET A 122 12.22 11.55 -3.29
CA MET A 122 12.50 10.12 -3.31
C MET A 122 11.80 9.44 -2.15
N SER A 123 11.10 8.34 -2.43
CA SER A 123 10.46 7.56 -1.38
C SER A 123 11.52 7.03 -0.39
N SER A 124 11.13 6.88 0.88
CA SER A 124 11.98 6.28 1.91
C SER A 124 12.49 4.88 1.52
N ASP A 125 11.68 4.15 0.74
CA ASP A 125 12.02 2.84 0.22
C ASP A 125 13.12 2.90 -0.86
N ASP A 126 13.09 3.90 -1.74
CA ASP A 126 14.12 4.12 -2.77
C ASP A 126 15.43 4.61 -2.16
N LEU A 127 15.35 5.46 -1.14
CA LEU A 127 16.52 5.99 -0.43
C LEU A 127 17.25 4.89 0.35
N LEU A 128 16.51 3.96 0.98
CA LEU A 128 17.10 2.80 1.64
C LEU A 128 17.65 1.76 0.64
N ALA A 129 17.04 1.65 -0.55
CA ALA A 129 17.52 0.75 -1.61
C ALA A 129 18.69 1.33 -2.43
N SER A 130 19.02 2.61 -2.27
CA SER A 130 20.10 3.27 -3.00
C SER A 130 21.47 2.66 -2.69
N ASP A 131 22.27 2.45 -3.74
CA ASP A 131 23.68 2.05 -3.63
C ASP A 131 24.56 3.16 -3.01
N ASN A 132 24.04 4.39 -2.91
CA ASN A 132 24.78 5.51 -2.32
C ASN A 132 24.70 5.50 -0.79
N ILE A 133 25.66 4.83 -0.17
CA ILE A 133 25.80 4.72 1.30
C ILE A 133 25.76 6.09 2.00
N LYS A 134 26.38 7.13 1.42
CA LYS A 134 26.38 8.47 2.04
C LYS A 134 24.98 9.09 2.09
N GLN A 135 24.20 8.94 1.02
CA GLN A 135 22.81 9.42 0.96
C GLN A 135 21.92 8.62 1.91
N LYS A 136 22.09 7.29 1.93
CA LYS A 136 21.37 6.40 2.83
C LYS A 136 21.58 6.76 4.30
N LYS A 137 22.85 6.95 4.72
CA LYS A 137 23.21 7.41 6.07
C LYS A 137 22.61 8.78 6.38
N LYS A 138 22.72 9.73 5.44
CA LYS A 138 22.16 11.08 5.61
C LYS A 138 20.65 11.01 5.85
N PHE A 139 19.91 10.30 5.01
CA PHE A 139 18.46 10.08 5.17
C PHE A 139 18.16 9.49 6.55
N LEU A 140 18.75 8.35 6.89
CA LEU A 140 18.44 7.61 8.12
C LEU A 140 18.71 8.45 9.37
N PHE A 141 19.77 9.25 9.37
CA PHE A 141 20.13 10.10 10.51
C PHE A 141 19.28 11.36 10.60
N SER A 142 18.80 11.87 9.46
CA SER A 142 17.87 13.00 9.41
C SER A 142 16.41 12.64 9.63
N PHE A 143 16.06 11.37 9.50
CA PHE A 143 14.68 10.92 9.43
C PHE A 143 13.97 11.10 10.77
N GLN A 144 13.02 12.03 10.81
CA GLN A 144 12.18 12.31 11.97
C GLN A 144 10.72 12.18 11.57
N THR A 145 9.99 11.34 12.30
CA THR A 145 8.55 11.18 12.16
C THR A 145 7.94 10.99 13.54
N GLU A 146 6.72 11.48 13.71
CA GLU A 146 5.91 11.23 14.92
C GLU A 146 5.30 9.83 14.90
N ASP A 147 5.16 9.22 13.72
CA ASP A 147 4.64 7.86 13.56
C ASP A 147 5.71 6.82 13.93
N ILE A 148 5.56 6.27 15.13
CA ILE A 148 6.46 5.24 15.67
C ILE A 148 6.44 3.98 14.80
N ALA A 149 5.28 3.54 14.30
CA ALA A 149 5.17 2.32 13.51
C ALA A 149 5.91 2.46 12.17
N TYR A 150 5.75 3.62 11.53
CA TYR A 150 6.49 3.94 10.32
C TYR A 150 8.00 4.04 10.58
N LYS A 151 8.42 4.69 11.69
CA LYS A 151 9.83 4.74 12.07
C LYS A 151 10.42 3.35 12.29
N VAL A 152 9.71 2.47 13.00
CA VAL A 152 10.13 1.09 13.24
C VAL A 152 10.28 0.32 11.94
N LYS A 153 9.32 0.45 11.00
CA LYS A 153 9.39 -0.20 9.69
C LYS A 153 10.64 0.20 8.90
N ILE A 154 10.96 1.50 8.84
CA ILE A 154 12.15 2.03 8.16
C ILE A 154 13.43 1.49 8.81
N LEU A 155 13.51 1.51 10.13
CA LEU A 155 14.68 1.01 10.86
C LEU A 155 14.85 -0.52 10.72
N GLN A 156 13.77 -1.29 10.75
CA GLN A 156 13.80 -2.73 10.51
C GLN A 156 14.30 -3.06 9.10
N LYS A 157 13.90 -2.28 8.09
CA LYS A 157 14.43 -2.42 6.73
C LYS A 157 15.92 -2.09 6.68
N ALA A 158 16.37 -1.07 7.41
CA ALA A 158 17.79 -0.73 7.52
C ALA A 158 18.65 -1.77 8.26
N LEU A 159 18.06 -2.69 9.04
CA LEU A 159 18.79 -3.83 9.63
C LEU A 159 19.23 -4.87 8.59
N LEU A 160 18.60 -4.87 7.41
CA LEU A 160 18.91 -5.80 6.32
C LEU A 160 19.97 -5.23 5.36
N ASP A 161 20.57 -4.09 5.69
CA ASP A 161 21.58 -3.44 4.87
C ASP A 161 22.93 -4.16 4.94
N ASP A 162 23.80 -3.90 3.95
CA ASP A 162 25.17 -4.42 3.94
C ASP A 162 26.15 -3.53 4.74
N ASP A 163 25.81 -2.25 4.93
CA ASP A 163 26.67 -1.30 5.65
C ASP A 163 26.50 -1.42 7.17
N ILE A 164 27.60 -1.72 7.87
CA ILE A 164 27.63 -1.96 9.32
C ILE A 164 27.17 -0.74 10.12
N ASP A 165 27.48 0.49 9.70
CA ASP A 165 27.09 1.69 10.44
C ASP A 165 25.58 1.93 10.32
N VAL A 166 24.99 1.62 9.16
CA VAL A 166 23.54 1.68 8.94
C VAL A 166 22.83 0.68 9.84
N ILE A 167 23.29 -0.57 9.87
CA ILE A 167 22.75 -1.62 10.75
C ILE A 167 22.89 -1.20 12.22
N HIS A 168 24.07 -0.73 12.63
CA HIS A 168 24.33 -0.34 14.02
C HIS A 168 23.45 0.82 14.46
N TYR A 169 23.27 1.84 13.61
CA TYR A 169 22.38 2.95 13.89
C TYR A 169 20.93 2.48 14.03
N ALA A 170 20.46 1.66 13.08
CA ALA A 170 19.11 1.13 13.10
C ALA A 170 18.81 0.32 14.37
N ALA A 171 19.72 -0.58 14.75
CA ALA A 171 19.62 -1.34 15.99
C ALA A 171 19.62 -0.44 17.23
N THR A 172 20.48 0.58 17.27
CA THR A 172 20.55 1.51 18.39
C THR A 172 19.26 2.33 18.54
N GLU A 173 18.70 2.82 17.44
CA GLU A 173 17.45 3.59 17.47
C GLU A 173 16.24 2.70 17.81
N LEU A 174 16.16 1.48 17.29
CA LEU A 174 15.12 0.51 17.66
C LEU A 174 15.14 0.21 19.17
N ASN A 175 16.33 -0.04 19.74
CA ASN A 175 16.48 -0.29 21.17
C ASN A 175 16.04 0.91 22.02
N LYS A 176 16.29 2.14 21.57
CA LYS A 176 15.81 3.35 22.27
C LYS A 176 14.29 3.44 22.26
N ILE A 177 13.65 3.14 21.13
CA ILE A 177 12.18 3.13 21.01
C ILE A 177 11.59 2.07 21.94
N GLU A 178 12.11 0.84 21.86
CA GLU A 178 11.67 -0.27 22.71
C GLU A 178 11.81 0.06 24.20
N THR A 179 12.97 0.54 24.62
CA THR A 179 13.22 0.94 26.02
C THR A 179 12.24 1.99 26.49
N LYS A 180 11.94 2.99 25.66
CA LYS A 180 10.99 4.05 26.01
C LYS A 180 9.57 3.51 26.18
N ILE A 181 9.12 2.65 25.27
CA ILE A 181 7.78 2.05 25.35
C ILE A 181 7.68 1.14 26.59
N GLN A 182 8.70 0.34 26.88
CA GLN A 182 8.71 -0.51 28.08
C GLN A 182 8.69 0.32 29.37
N GLN A 183 9.44 1.44 29.41
CA GLN A 183 9.38 2.39 30.54
C GLN A 183 7.98 3.01 30.71
N ASP A 184 7.31 3.36 29.62
CA ASP A 184 5.93 3.87 29.66
C ASP A 184 4.97 2.82 30.25
N ILE A 185 5.10 1.55 29.83
CA ILE A 185 4.31 0.43 30.36
C ILE A 185 4.56 0.23 31.86
N ASP A 186 5.83 0.13 32.27
CA ASP A 186 6.23 -0.07 33.67
C ASP A 186 5.72 1.07 34.56
N PHE A 187 5.74 2.30 34.06
CA PHE A 187 5.27 3.47 34.77
C PHE A 187 3.76 3.40 35.02
N GLU A 188 2.96 3.12 33.99
CA GLU A 188 1.50 3.03 34.12
C GLU A 188 1.07 1.82 34.97
N GLU A 189 1.75 0.67 34.84
CA GLU A 189 1.50 -0.51 35.68
C GLU A 189 1.76 -0.23 37.18
N LYS A 190 2.88 0.44 37.51
CA LYS A 190 3.19 0.81 38.90
C LYS A 190 2.20 1.80 39.49
N LYS A 191 1.65 2.69 38.64
CA LYS A 191 0.64 3.66 39.06
C LYS A 191 -0.70 3.00 39.36
N GLY A 192 -1.03 1.91 38.66
CA GLY A 192 -2.02 0.89 39.03
C GLY A 192 -3.48 1.34 39.18
N LYS A 193 -3.80 2.62 38.92
CA LYS A 193 -5.12 3.21 39.17
C LYS A 193 -5.97 3.41 37.93
N ASP A 194 -5.38 3.36 36.74
CA ASP A 194 -6.03 3.73 35.49
C ASP A 194 -5.80 2.63 34.44
N GLY A 195 -6.72 1.67 34.37
CA GLY A 195 -6.60 0.54 33.44
C GLY A 195 -6.63 0.98 31.98
N VAL A 196 -7.23 2.14 31.65
CA VAL A 196 -7.27 2.67 30.28
C VAL A 196 -5.87 3.10 29.85
N LYS A 197 -5.13 3.82 30.70
CA LYS A 197 -3.74 4.22 30.39
C LYS A 197 -2.79 3.04 30.28
N ILE A 198 -2.97 2.04 31.14
CA ILE A 198 -2.21 0.79 31.03
C ILE A 198 -2.51 0.15 29.68
N TYR A 199 -3.80 0.04 29.29
CA TYR A 199 -4.18 -0.48 27.99
C TYR A 199 -3.55 0.32 26.82
N GLU A 200 -3.61 1.64 26.86
CA GLU A 200 -3.02 2.52 25.83
C GLU A 200 -1.52 2.31 25.68
N ALA A 201 -0.78 2.15 26.79
CA ALA A 201 0.65 1.87 26.77
C ALA A 201 0.96 0.51 26.12
N TYR A 202 0.19 -0.52 26.43
CA TYR A 202 0.30 -1.84 25.80
C TYR A 202 -0.05 -1.78 24.30
N LYS A 203 -1.15 -1.10 23.94
CA LYS A 203 -1.58 -0.91 22.57
C LYS A 203 -0.51 -0.22 21.73
N LYS A 204 0.12 0.83 22.26
CA LYS A 204 1.24 1.53 21.62
C LYS A 204 2.40 0.58 21.28
N TYR A 205 2.72 -0.37 22.15
CA TYR A 205 3.77 -1.35 21.87
C TYR A 205 3.35 -2.35 20.79
N ILE A 206 2.13 -2.88 20.90
CA ILE A 206 1.54 -3.79 19.91
C ILE A 206 1.47 -3.15 18.52
N ASP A 207 1.13 -1.87 18.44
CA ASP A 207 0.99 -1.14 17.18
C ASP A 207 2.30 -0.57 16.65
N SER A 208 3.36 -0.55 17.46
CA SER A 208 4.70 -0.09 17.03
C SER A 208 5.36 -0.97 15.97
N GLY A 209 4.92 -2.22 15.80
CA GLY A 209 5.55 -3.18 14.89
C GLY A 209 6.90 -3.75 15.37
N LEU A 210 7.26 -3.53 16.64
CA LEU A 210 8.47 -4.10 17.26
C LEU A 210 8.30 -5.57 17.70
N LEU A 211 7.06 -6.00 17.93
CA LEU A 211 6.75 -7.28 18.53
C LEU A 211 6.42 -8.33 17.46
N PHE A 212 6.96 -9.54 17.63
CA PHE A 212 6.72 -10.67 16.71
C PHE A 212 6.58 -11.99 17.47
N GLY A 213 5.83 -12.93 16.88
CA GLY A 213 5.65 -14.29 17.39
C GLY A 213 5.18 -14.34 18.85
N ALA A 214 5.78 -15.23 19.64
CA ALA A 214 5.37 -15.48 21.03
C ALA A 214 5.41 -14.24 21.94
N ILE A 215 6.29 -13.26 21.65
CA ILE A 215 6.36 -12.02 22.42
C ILE A 215 5.12 -11.16 22.11
N LEU A 216 4.75 -11.02 20.83
CA LEU A 216 3.54 -10.31 20.45
C LEU A 216 2.30 -10.95 21.08
N ASP A 217 2.20 -12.28 21.03
CA ASP A 217 1.09 -13.02 21.65
C ASP A 217 0.95 -12.71 23.14
N PHE A 218 2.07 -12.69 23.88
CA PHE A 218 2.07 -12.35 25.29
C PHE A 218 1.49 -10.95 25.55
N TYR A 219 1.93 -9.94 24.79
CA TYR A 219 1.44 -8.57 24.95
C TYR A 219 -0.02 -8.42 24.51
N LEU A 220 -0.44 -9.10 23.43
CA LEU A 220 -1.83 -9.16 22.98
C LEU A 220 -2.75 -9.76 24.05
N GLU A 221 -2.37 -10.89 24.64
CA GLU A 221 -3.14 -11.53 25.70
C GLU A 221 -3.29 -10.63 26.93
N ARG A 222 -2.21 -9.94 27.31
CA ARG A 222 -2.24 -9.00 28.42
C ARG A 222 -3.14 -7.80 28.14
N ALA A 223 -3.05 -7.21 26.95
CA ALA A 223 -3.92 -6.12 26.53
C ALA A 223 -5.41 -6.53 26.52
N ILE A 224 -5.72 -7.73 26.00
CA ILE A 224 -7.08 -8.29 26.01
C ILE A 224 -7.59 -8.50 27.45
N SER A 225 -6.74 -8.99 28.36
CA SER A 225 -7.10 -9.17 29.77
C SER A 225 -7.45 -7.85 30.45
N ILE A 226 -6.68 -6.79 30.19
CA ILE A 226 -6.94 -5.45 30.70
C ILE A 226 -8.27 -4.91 30.13
N LEU A 227 -8.46 -4.98 28.81
CA LEU A 227 -9.72 -4.59 28.14
C LEU A 227 -10.96 -5.30 28.69
N LYS A 228 -10.88 -6.61 28.92
CA LYS A 228 -11.98 -7.39 29.51
C LYS A 228 -12.35 -6.92 30.91
N THR A 229 -11.36 -6.46 31.68
CA THR A 229 -11.58 -5.89 33.01
C THR A 229 -12.26 -4.52 32.88
N LEU A 230 -11.80 -3.69 31.95
CA LEU A 230 -12.38 -2.37 31.64
C LEU A 230 -13.80 -2.43 31.08
N LYS A 231 -14.18 -3.50 30.35
CA LYS A 231 -15.55 -3.74 29.86
C LYS A 231 -16.60 -3.66 30.98
N LYS A 232 -16.20 -3.97 32.22
CA LYS A 232 -17.08 -3.93 33.39
C LYS A 232 -17.23 -2.53 33.99
N GLU A 233 -16.37 -1.58 33.63
CA GLU A 233 -16.25 -0.28 34.30
C GLU A 233 -16.53 0.93 33.37
N ILE A 234 -16.33 0.85 32.05
CA ILE A 234 -16.42 2.01 31.14
C ILE A 234 -17.03 1.68 29.77
N ASN A 235 -17.85 2.60 29.24
CA ASN A 235 -18.45 2.61 27.89
C ASN A 235 -17.45 3.05 26.78
N ILE A 236 -16.29 2.41 26.73
CA ILE A 236 -15.45 2.41 25.52
C ILE A 236 -16.08 1.41 24.55
N ASP A 237 -15.91 1.57 23.23
CA ASP A 237 -16.25 0.52 22.26
C ASP A 237 -15.26 -0.66 22.37
N VAL A 238 -15.29 -1.28 23.55
CA VAL A 238 -14.43 -2.38 23.98
C VAL A 238 -14.64 -3.57 23.08
N GLU A 239 -15.83 -3.73 22.49
CA GLU A 239 -16.12 -4.80 21.52
C GLU A 239 -15.41 -4.57 20.19
N PHE A 240 -15.41 -3.35 19.66
CA PHE A 240 -14.61 -3.02 18.48
C PHE A 240 -13.11 -3.24 18.74
N GLU A 241 -12.57 -2.70 19.83
CA GLU A 241 -11.14 -2.84 20.16
C GLU A 241 -10.74 -4.32 20.40
N LEU A 242 -11.57 -5.12 21.07
CA LEU A 242 -11.34 -6.56 21.19
C LEU A 242 -11.32 -7.24 19.83
N SER A 243 -12.25 -6.89 18.93
CA SER A 243 -12.32 -7.49 17.60
C SER A 243 -11.06 -7.20 16.78
N VAL A 244 -10.49 -6.00 16.92
CA VAL A 244 -9.23 -5.60 16.27
C VAL A 244 -8.06 -6.44 16.78
N LEU A 245 -7.92 -6.56 18.11
CA LEU A 245 -6.82 -7.34 18.70
C LEU A 245 -6.92 -8.84 18.41
N LEU A 246 -8.13 -9.40 18.46
CA LEU A 246 -8.36 -10.82 18.13
C LEU A 246 -8.03 -11.11 16.66
N LYS A 247 -8.45 -10.24 15.75
CA LYS A 247 -8.12 -10.36 14.31
C LYS A 247 -6.62 -10.23 14.06
N LYS A 248 -5.91 -9.40 14.84
CA LYS A 248 -4.44 -9.27 14.75
C LYS A 248 -3.77 -10.57 15.20
N LYS A 249 -4.24 -11.17 16.31
CA LYS A 249 -3.77 -12.48 16.79
C LYS A 249 -3.99 -13.59 15.76
N GLU A 250 -5.16 -13.64 15.12
CA GLU A 250 -5.48 -14.65 14.09
C GLU A 250 -4.63 -14.54 12.82
N ARG A 251 -4.11 -13.35 12.49
CA ARG A 251 -3.27 -13.13 11.29
C ARG A 251 -1.82 -13.54 11.48
N GLU A 252 -1.35 -13.54 12.72
CA GLU A 252 0.06 -13.76 13.07
C GLU A 252 0.32 -15.13 13.74
N SER A 253 -0.74 -15.92 13.97
CA SER A 253 -0.70 -17.31 14.46
C SER A 253 -0.69 -18.33 13.33
#